data_AF-A0A363T868-F1
#
_entry.id   AF-A0A363T868-F1
#
_cell.length_a   1.000
_cell.length_b   1.000
_cell.length_c   1.000
_cell.angle_alpha   90.00
_cell.angle_beta   90.00
_cell.angle_gamma   90.00
#
_symmetry.space_group_name_H-M   'P 1'
#
loop_
_entity.id
_entity.type
_entity.pdbx_description
1 polymer ?
#
loop_
_entity_poly.entity_id
_entity_poly.type
_entity_poly.pdbx_seq_one_letter_code
_entity_poly.pdbx_strand_id
1 'polypeptide(L)'
;MSPSEVQQVEQHTGQKAEDLSEEQLDAAMDDLGIEGQEPTDQEIAMLEAEDQNTQPTQVNQPVSEAELISRLERLGALKAQGILTEEEFQAQKAKLLGL
;
A
#
# COMPACT_ATOMS: atom_id res chain seq x y z
N MET A 1 -0.55 -14.70 -3.31
CA MET A 1 0.62 -15.47 -2.87
C MET A 1 1.57 -14.55 -2.13
N SER A 2 1.43 -14.56 -0.83
CA SER A 2 2.31 -13.95 0.15
C SER A 2 3.58 -14.80 0.30
N PRO A 3 4.71 -14.21 0.70
CA PRO A 3 5.96 -14.94 0.90
C PRO A 3 5.82 -16.12 1.89
N SER A 4 4.92 -16.01 2.88
CA SER A 4 4.58 -17.09 3.81
C SER A 4 3.88 -18.28 3.13
N GLU A 5 2.97 -18.02 2.19
CA GLU A 5 2.23 -19.06 1.45
C GLU A 5 3.17 -19.83 0.52
N VAL A 6 4.09 -19.12 -0.15
CA VAL A 6 5.14 -19.72 -0.98
C VAL A 6 5.99 -20.67 -0.13
N GLN A 7 6.45 -20.22 1.04
CA GLN A 7 7.26 -21.05 1.94
C GLN A 7 6.51 -22.31 2.40
N GLN A 8 5.20 -22.22 2.67
CA GLN A 8 4.40 -23.37 3.09
C GLN A 8 4.28 -24.42 1.98
N VAL A 9 4.05 -23.98 0.74
CA VAL A 9 4.04 -24.89 -0.43
C VAL A 9 5.40 -25.55 -0.63
N GLU A 10 6.48 -24.81 -0.45
CA GLU A 10 7.85 -25.36 -0.56
C GLU A 10 8.13 -26.44 0.50
N GLN A 11 7.68 -26.22 1.73
CA GLN A 11 7.85 -27.18 2.82
C GLN A 11 6.99 -28.43 2.65
N HIS A 12 5.79 -28.29 2.08
CA HIS A 12 4.88 -29.41 1.83
C HIS A 12 5.35 -30.29 0.67
N THR A 13 5.78 -29.66 -0.43
CA THR A 13 6.21 -30.35 -1.65
C THR A 13 7.67 -30.78 -1.61
N GLY A 14 8.50 -30.15 -0.77
CA GLY A 14 9.94 -30.34 -0.73
C GLY A 14 10.67 -29.78 -1.94
N GLN A 15 9.99 -28.97 -2.77
CA GLN A 15 10.51 -28.35 -3.98
C GLN A 15 10.21 -26.85 -3.96
N LYS A 16 10.95 -26.05 -4.72
CA LYS A 16 10.70 -24.61 -4.81
C LYS A 16 9.42 -24.34 -5.59
N ALA A 17 8.68 -23.30 -5.22
CA ALA A 17 7.43 -22.95 -5.92
C ALA A 17 7.65 -22.62 -7.41
N GLU A 18 8.85 -22.15 -7.75
CA GLU A 18 9.30 -21.89 -9.13
C GLU A 18 9.69 -23.17 -9.91
N ASP A 19 10.01 -24.26 -9.21
CA ASP A 19 10.35 -25.57 -9.78
C ASP A 19 9.13 -26.52 -9.87
N LEU A 20 8.01 -26.15 -9.24
CA LEU A 20 6.75 -26.90 -9.29
C LEU A 20 6.01 -26.61 -10.60
N SER A 21 5.34 -27.62 -11.15
CA SER A 21 4.37 -27.37 -12.22
C SER A 21 3.15 -26.65 -11.67
N GLU A 22 2.43 -25.92 -12.52
CA GLU A 22 1.20 -25.22 -12.14
C GLU A 22 0.18 -26.18 -11.49
N GLU A 23 0.03 -27.41 -11.99
CA GLU A 23 -0.83 -28.43 -11.38
C GLU A 23 -0.35 -28.88 -9.99
N GLN A 24 0.96 -28.99 -9.76
CA GLN A 24 1.49 -29.37 -8.45
C GLN A 24 1.41 -28.23 -7.45
N LEU A 25 1.62 -27.00 -7.93
CA LEU A 25 1.46 -25.78 -7.15
C LEU A 25 0.01 -25.62 -6.70
N ASP A 26 -0.94 -25.82 -7.62
CA ASP A 26 -2.39 -25.76 -7.37
C ASP A 26 -2.85 -26.86 -6.41
N ALA A 27 -2.44 -28.11 -6.64
CA ALA A 27 -2.76 -29.22 -5.73
C ALA A 27 -2.15 -29.04 -4.32
N ALA A 28 -0.95 -28.46 -4.22
CA ALA A 28 -0.35 -28.14 -2.93
C ALA A 28 -1.08 -26.98 -2.24
N MET A 29 -1.64 -26.03 -3.01
CA MET A 29 -2.46 -24.95 -2.46
C MET A 29 -3.82 -25.43 -1.97
N ASP A 30 -4.47 -26.35 -2.68
CA ASP A 30 -5.69 -27.04 -2.24
C ASP A 30 -5.45 -27.84 -0.95
N ASP A 31 -4.39 -28.66 -0.91
CA ASP A 31 -4.05 -29.48 0.27
C ASP A 31 -3.70 -28.63 1.50
N LEU A 32 -3.03 -27.49 1.30
CA LEU A 32 -2.72 -26.52 2.35
C LEU A 32 -3.89 -25.58 2.68
N GLY A 33 -5.00 -25.63 1.93
CA GLY A 33 -6.14 -24.74 2.13
C GLY A 33 -5.84 -23.26 1.84
N ILE A 34 -4.86 -22.99 0.97
CA ILE A 34 -4.42 -21.65 0.54
C ILE A 34 -5.38 -21.07 -0.52
N GLU A 35 -6.35 -21.86 -0.99
CA GLU A 35 -7.37 -21.41 -1.93
C GLU A 35 -8.42 -20.50 -1.28
N GLY A 36 -8.29 -19.20 -1.54
CA GLY A 36 -9.43 -18.27 -1.53
C GLY A 36 -10.12 -18.05 -0.17
N GLN A 37 -9.49 -18.41 0.94
CA GLN A 37 -9.91 -17.88 2.23
C GLN A 37 -9.72 -16.36 2.17
N GLU A 38 -10.81 -15.60 2.29
CA GLU A 38 -10.72 -14.18 2.61
C GLU A 38 -9.73 -14.06 3.77
N PRO A 39 -8.69 -13.20 3.67
CA PRO A 39 -7.64 -13.16 4.66
C PRO A 39 -8.31 -13.05 6.03
N THR A 40 -8.04 -14.01 6.92
CA THR A 40 -8.73 -14.01 8.21
C THR A 40 -8.44 -12.68 8.91
N ASP A 41 -9.37 -12.13 9.69
CA ASP A 41 -9.19 -10.81 10.33
C ASP A 41 -7.84 -10.69 11.09
N GLN A 42 -7.27 -11.82 11.51
CA GLN A 42 -5.97 -11.92 12.16
C GLN A 42 -4.78 -11.77 11.19
N GLU A 43 -4.87 -12.32 9.98
CA GLU A 43 -3.88 -12.12 8.92
C GLU A 43 -4.00 -10.73 8.31
N ILE A 44 -5.22 -10.18 8.16
CA ILE A 44 -5.41 -8.77 7.78
C ILE A 44 -4.75 -7.86 8.83
N ALA A 45 -4.98 -8.12 10.11
CA ALA A 45 -4.38 -7.33 11.18
C ALA A 45 -2.85 -7.48 11.25
N MET A 46 -2.28 -8.64 10.91
CA MET A 46 -0.83 -8.82 10.83
C MET A 46 -0.24 -8.18 9.57
N LEU A 47 -0.89 -8.27 8.41
CA LEU A 47 -0.49 -7.53 7.20
C LEU A 47 -0.61 -6.02 7.41
N GLU A 48 -1.64 -5.54 8.10
CA GLU A 48 -1.80 -4.12 8.49
C GLU A 48 -0.76 -3.70 9.54
N ALA A 49 -0.26 -4.64 10.35
CA ALA A 49 0.88 -4.40 11.24
C ALA A 49 2.23 -4.42 10.51
N GLU A 50 2.36 -5.16 9.40
CA GLU A 50 3.58 -5.20 8.57
C GLU A 50 3.64 -4.08 7.53
N ASP A 51 2.50 -3.58 7.02
CA ASP A 51 2.41 -2.37 6.18
C ASP A 51 2.71 -1.09 6.98
N GLN A 52 2.53 -1.15 8.31
CA GLN A 52 2.88 -0.07 9.24
C GLN A 52 4.37 0.16 9.46
N ASN A 53 5.26 -0.57 8.76
CA ASN A 53 6.68 -0.22 8.69
C ASN A 53 7.07 0.61 7.45
N THR A 54 6.10 1.16 6.72
CA THR A 54 6.32 2.31 5.81
C THR A 54 5.61 3.58 6.28
N GLN A 55 6.21 4.19 7.31
CA GLN A 55 6.12 5.60 7.68
C GLN A 55 4.82 6.06 8.41
N PRO A 56 4.94 6.95 9.41
CA PRO A 56 4.16 6.88 10.64
C PRO A 56 2.86 7.68 10.59
N THR A 57 1.84 7.14 11.26
CA THR A 57 0.82 7.87 12.04
C THR A 57 0.28 9.15 11.39
N GLN A 58 -0.85 9.05 10.68
CA GLN A 58 -1.76 10.19 10.57
C GLN A 58 -2.52 10.37 11.88
N VAL A 59 -1.76 10.86 12.86
CA VAL A 59 -2.30 11.64 13.95
C VAL A 59 -3.03 12.82 13.35
N ASN A 60 -4.26 13.02 13.80
CA ASN A 60 -5.03 14.24 13.64
C ASN A 60 -4.31 15.39 14.37
N GLN A 61 -3.18 15.83 13.81
CA GLN A 61 -2.38 16.98 14.23
C GLN A 61 -2.79 18.20 13.41
N PRO A 62 -2.73 19.41 14.00
CA PRO A 62 -2.84 20.63 13.22
C PRO A 62 -1.79 20.59 12.11
N VAL A 63 -2.22 20.87 10.88
CA VAL A 63 -1.34 20.94 9.70
C VAL A 63 -0.19 21.88 10.05
N SER A 64 1.00 21.31 10.25
CA SER A 64 2.17 22.07 10.67
C SER A 64 2.60 22.98 9.52
N GLU A 65 3.26 24.09 9.83
CA GLU A 65 3.71 25.04 8.81
C GLU A 65 4.57 24.37 7.72
N ALA A 66 5.37 23.36 8.09
CA ALA A 66 6.14 22.52 7.17
C ALA A 66 5.25 21.71 6.20
N GLU A 67 4.13 21.18 6.66
CA GLU A 67 3.16 20.46 5.81
C GLU A 67 2.43 21.41 4.87
N LEU A 68 2.13 22.63 5.35
CA LEU A 68 1.58 23.70 4.51
C LEU A 68 2.53 24.08 3.39
N ILE A 69 3.82 24.28 3.70
CA ILE A 69 4.86 24.61 2.71
C ILE A 69 5.01 23.48 1.69
N SER A 70 5.14 22.23 2.12
CA SER A 70 5.20 21.06 1.22
C SER A 70 3.99 20.98 0.29
N ARG A 71 2.79 21.29 0.78
CA ARG A 71 1.57 21.26 -0.03
C ARG A 71 1.51 22.40 -1.04
N LEU A 72 2.02 23.58 -0.68
CA LEU A 72 2.16 24.71 -1.60
C LEU A 72 3.19 24.44 -2.72
N GLU A 73 4.32 23.80 -2.40
CA GLU A 73 5.31 23.39 -3.40
C GLU A 73 4.74 22.38 -4.40
N ARG A 74 3.97 21.38 -3.91
CA ARG A 74 3.29 20.42 -4.79
C ARG A 74 2.30 21.09 -5.73
N LEU A 75 1.50 22.05 -5.24
CA LEU A 75 0.59 22.84 -6.07
C LEU A 75 1.35 23.64 -7.14
N GLY A 76 2.50 24.22 -6.79
CA GLY A 76 3.35 24.96 -7.73
C GLY A 76 3.92 24.06 -8.82
N ALA A 77 4.36 22.85 -8.47
CA ALA A 77 4.83 21.86 -9.42
C ALA A 77 3.72 21.40 -10.39
N LEU A 78 2.51 21.17 -9.89
CA LEU A 78 1.35 20.79 -10.72
C LEU A 78 0.94 21.90 -11.69
N LYS A 79 0.99 23.17 -11.26
CA LYS A 79 0.79 24.33 -12.14
C LYS A 79 1.90 24.43 -13.21
N ALA A 80 3.16 24.25 -12.83
CA ALA A 80 4.28 24.27 -13.78
C ALA A 80 4.22 23.14 -14.82
N GLN A 81 3.64 21.99 -14.45
CA GLN A 81 3.36 20.88 -15.36
C GLN A 81 2.13 21.12 -16.25
N GLY A 82 1.40 22.23 -16.06
CA GLY A 82 0.16 22.54 -16.78
C GLY A 82 -1.03 21.66 -16.38
N ILE A 83 -0.93 20.92 -15.27
CA ILE A 83 -1.99 20.07 -14.74
C ILE A 83 -3.04 20.90 -13.99
N LEU A 84 -2.59 21.98 -13.33
CA LEU A 84 -3.47 22.97 -12.71
C LEU A 84 -3.45 24.26 -13.50
N THR A 85 -4.63 24.83 -13.71
CA THR A 85 -4.77 26.20 -14.19
C THR A 85 -4.38 27.21 -13.10
N GLU A 86 -4.09 28.46 -13.48
CA GLU A 86 -3.79 29.53 -12.52
C GLU A 86 -4.92 29.69 -11.49
N GLU A 87 -6.16 29.65 -11.96
CA GLU A 87 -7.35 29.84 -11.13
C GLU A 87 -7.48 28.73 -10.07
N GLU A 88 -7.27 27.47 -10.47
CA GLU A 88 -7.30 26.32 -9.55
C GLU A 88 -6.15 26.32 -8.55
N PHE A 89 -4.96 26.75 -8.97
CA PHE A 89 -3.82 26.91 -8.09
C PHE A 89 -4.11 27.94 -6.99
N GLN A 90 -4.65 29.11 -7.36
CA GLN A 90 -4.98 30.17 -6.41
C GLN A 90 -6.10 29.75 -5.46
N ALA A 91 -7.15 29.08 -5.96
CA ALA A 91 -8.25 28.58 -5.12
C ALA A 91 -7.77 27.55 -4.08
N GLN A 92 -6.90 26.62 -4.47
CA GLN A 92 -6.34 25.63 -3.54
C GLN A 92 -5.36 26.24 -2.54
N LYS A 93 -4.55 27.21 -2.98
CA LYS A 93 -3.66 27.97 -2.09
C LYS A 93 -4.43 28.78 -1.05
N ALA A 94 -5.51 29.47 -1.45
CA ALA A 94 -6.37 30.22 -0.53
C ALA A 94 -7.02 29.30 0.50
N LYS A 95 -7.52 28.14 0.06
CA LYS A 95 -8.10 27.11 0.93
C LYS A 95 -7.10 26.57 1.96
N LEU A 96 -5.83 26.42 1.58
CA LEU A 96 -4.76 26.00 2.49
C LEU A 96 -4.40 27.09 3.50
N LEU A 97 -4.44 28.37 3.09
CA LEU A 97 -4.15 29.52 3.96
C LEU A 97 -5.35 29.96 4.81
N GLY A 98 -6.54 29.39 4.59
CA GLY A 98 -7.77 29.75 5.31
C GLY A 98 -8.30 31.15 4.97
N LEU A 99 -8.05 31.63 3.75
CA LEU A 99 -8.43 32.95 3.23
C LEU A 99 -9.78 32.95 2.51
#